data_AF-A0A2Z5END8-F1
#
_entry.id   AF-A0A2Z5END8-F1
#
_cell.length_a   1.000
_cell.length_b   1.000
_cell.length_c   1.000
_cell.angle_alpha   90.00
_cell.angle_beta   90.00
_cell.angle_gamma   90.00
#
_symmetry.space_group_name_H-M   'P 1'
#
loop_
_entity.id
_entity.type
_entity.pdbx_description
1 polymer ?
#
loop_
_entity_poly.entity_id
_entity_poly.type
_entity_poly.pdbx_seq_one_letter_code
_entity_poly.pdbx_strand_id
1 'polypeptide(L)'
;GVAATDKFLMEVSRITGNPIPDALTKERGRLVDAIADSSAHIHGKKFAIYGDPDLCYGMAGFLMELGAEPVHVLATNGGKAWEIKMQALFDSSPFGKNCHVYPGKDLWHMRSLLNTEPVDFLIGNTYGKYLERDTGTPLIRIGFPVFDRHHHHRYPVWGYQGTLNTLVWILDKIFDEMDKNTIIPAKTDYSF
;
A
#
# COMPACT_ATOMS: atom_id res chain seq x y z
N GLY A 1 -1.91 2.44 8.42
CA GLY A 1 -3.36 2.17 8.51
C GLY A 1 -3.93 2.72 9.79
N VAL A 2 -5.23 2.98 9.78
CA VAL A 2 -6.01 3.47 10.93
C VAL A 2 -5.96 2.45 12.06
N ALA A 3 -6.37 1.20 11.81
CA ALA A 3 -6.49 0.19 12.86
C ALA A 3 -5.13 -0.22 13.44
N ALA A 4 -4.09 -0.28 12.60
CA ALA A 4 -2.73 -0.53 13.07
C ALA A 4 -2.22 0.57 14.02
N THR A 5 -2.53 1.84 13.71
CA THR A 5 -2.16 2.97 14.56
C THR A 5 -3.00 2.99 15.85
N ASP A 6 -4.32 2.75 15.73
CA ASP A 6 -5.23 2.63 16.88
C ASP A 6 -4.71 1.57 17.85
N LYS A 7 -4.37 0.37 17.36
CA LYS A 7 -3.85 -0.73 18.18
C LYS A 7 -2.55 -0.36 18.90
N PHE A 8 -1.63 0.30 18.21
CA PHE A 8 -0.38 0.75 18.82
C PHE A 8 -0.65 1.77 19.95
N LEU A 9 -1.47 2.79 19.70
CA LEU A 9 -1.76 3.82 20.69
C LEU A 9 -2.55 3.29 21.89
N MET A 10 -3.50 2.38 21.66
CA MET A 10 -4.22 1.69 22.73
C MET A 10 -3.26 0.89 23.62
N GLU A 11 -2.29 0.19 23.03
CA GLU A 11 -1.31 -0.58 23.79
C GLU A 11 -0.35 0.33 24.58
N VAL A 12 0.10 1.44 24.00
CA VAL A 12 0.89 2.46 24.70
C VAL A 12 0.10 3.05 25.87
N SER A 13 -1.19 3.37 25.66
CA SER A 13 -2.07 3.87 26.72
C SER A 13 -2.25 2.83 27.83
N ARG A 14 -2.46 1.55 27.49
CA ARG A 14 -2.57 0.45 28.45
C ARG A 14 -1.32 0.29 29.32
N ILE A 15 -0.13 0.37 28.72
CA ILE A 15 1.15 0.19 29.43
C ILE A 15 1.47 1.40 30.30
N THR A 16 1.19 2.61 29.82
CA THR A 16 1.60 3.86 30.51
C THR A 16 0.53 4.39 31.47
N GLY A 17 -0.72 3.97 31.34
CA GLY A 17 -1.87 4.54 32.05
C GLY A 17 -2.28 5.93 31.57
N ASN A 18 -1.58 6.49 30.57
CA ASN A 18 -1.90 7.81 30.04
C ASN A 18 -3.01 7.72 28.99
N PRO A 19 -4.02 8.62 29.02
CA PRO A 19 -5.03 8.68 27.98
C PRO A 19 -4.40 9.12 26.65
N ILE A 20 -5.00 8.67 25.53
CA ILE A 20 -4.64 9.15 24.19
C ILE A 20 -5.08 10.63 24.08
N PRO A 21 -4.17 11.58 23.78
CA PRO A 21 -4.52 13.00 23.68
C PRO A 21 -5.51 13.30 22.55
N ASP A 22 -6.40 14.28 22.76
CA ASP A 22 -7.40 14.73 21.77
C ASP A 22 -6.79 15.13 20.43
N ALA A 23 -5.55 15.62 20.43
CA ALA A 23 -4.81 15.94 19.21
C ALA A 23 -4.66 14.72 18.29
N LEU A 24 -4.35 13.53 18.84
CA LEU A 24 -4.23 12.29 18.07
C LEU A 24 -5.59 11.77 17.62
N THR A 25 -6.63 11.93 18.44
CA THR A 25 -8.01 11.63 18.04
C THR A 25 -8.45 12.49 16.85
N LYS A 26 -8.06 13.76 16.82
CA LYS A 26 -8.34 14.67 15.70
C LYS A 26 -7.53 14.33 14.45
N GLU A 27 -6.26 13.94 14.59
CA GLU A 27 -5.46 13.42 13.47
C GLU A 27 -6.08 12.14 12.87
N ARG A 28 -6.53 11.22 13.72
CA ARG A 28 -7.28 10.03 13.29
C ARG A 28 -8.52 10.41 12.49
N GLY A 29 -9.32 11.35 12.99
CA GLY A 29 -10.52 11.83 12.30
C GLY A 29 -10.23 12.40 10.90
N ARG A 30 -9.18 13.21 10.77
CA ARG A 30 -8.74 13.76 9.47
C ARG A 30 -8.28 12.69 8.49
N LEU A 31 -7.63 11.64 8.98
CA LEU A 31 -7.27 10.51 8.12
C LEU A 31 -8.51 9.77 7.63
N VAL A 32 -9.48 9.50 8.52
CA VAL A 32 -10.73 8.82 8.15
C VAL A 32 -11.53 9.65 7.14
N ASP A 33 -11.57 10.97 7.32
CA ASP A 33 -12.18 11.93 6.39
C ASP A 33 -11.54 11.85 4.99
N ALA A 34 -10.20 11.94 4.91
CA ALA A 34 -9.48 11.81 3.64
C ALA A 34 -9.69 10.45 2.95
N ILE A 35 -9.82 9.36 3.72
CA ILE A 35 -10.15 8.03 3.19
C ILE A 35 -11.56 8.04 2.59
N ALA A 36 -12.55 8.63 3.29
CA ALA A 36 -13.92 8.71 2.81
C ALA A 36 -14.01 9.48 1.48
N ASP A 37 -13.38 10.65 1.42
CA ASP A 37 -13.33 11.51 0.24
C ASP A 37 -12.73 10.82 -0.99
N SER A 38 -11.76 9.93 -0.77
CA SER A 38 -10.94 9.35 -1.85
C SER A 38 -11.29 7.90 -2.19
N SER A 39 -12.18 7.28 -1.42
CA SER A 39 -12.50 5.85 -1.49
C SER A 39 -12.90 5.35 -2.88
N ALA A 40 -13.63 6.17 -3.65
CA ALA A 40 -14.10 5.83 -4.99
C ALA A 40 -12.96 5.51 -5.98
N HIS A 41 -11.78 6.12 -5.80
CA HIS A 41 -10.65 5.92 -6.71
C HIS A 41 -9.84 4.65 -6.38
N ILE A 42 -9.87 4.23 -5.11
CA ILE A 42 -9.05 3.13 -4.58
C ILE A 42 -9.82 1.81 -4.50
N HIS A 43 -11.12 1.86 -4.25
CA HIS A 43 -11.94 0.65 -4.10
C HIS A 43 -11.78 -0.31 -5.29
N GLY A 44 -11.46 -1.56 -5.01
CA GLY A 44 -11.26 -2.63 -6.00
C GLY A 44 -9.96 -2.55 -6.80
N LYS A 45 -9.10 -1.55 -6.56
CA LYS A 45 -7.76 -1.50 -7.16
C LYS A 45 -6.92 -2.67 -6.65
N LYS A 46 -6.19 -3.31 -7.55
CA LYS A 46 -5.30 -4.44 -7.28
C LYS A 46 -3.86 -3.96 -7.13
N PHE A 47 -3.17 -4.47 -6.12
CA PHE A 47 -1.79 -4.12 -5.82
C PHE A 47 -0.90 -5.36 -5.71
N ALA A 48 0.32 -5.22 -6.22
CA ALA A 48 1.44 -6.06 -5.82
C ALA A 48 2.30 -5.30 -4.82
N ILE A 49 2.81 -5.98 -3.81
CA ILE A 49 3.64 -5.40 -2.75
C ILE A 49 4.88 -6.28 -2.58
N TYR A 50 6.04 -5.65 -2.46
CA TYR A 50 7.20 -6.35 -1.94
C TYR A 50 8.08 -5.47 -1.04
N GLY A 51 8.80 -6.13 -0.14
CA GLY A 51 9.67 -5.50 0.85
C GLY A 51 9.96 -6.42 2.02
N ASP A 52 10.30 -5.82 3.16
CA ASP A 52 10.45 -6.55 4.42
C ASP A 52 9.10 -7.03 4.97
N PRO A 53 9.07 -8.10 5.78
CA PRO A 53 7.84 -8.78 6.17
C PRO A 53 6.82 -7.86 6.87
N ASP A 54 7.28 -7.03 7.81
CA ASP A 54 6.39 -6.12 8.56
C ASP A 54 5.88 -4.95 7.72
N LEU A 55 6.68 -4.46 6.76
CA LEU A 55 6.25 -3.44 5.80
C LEU A 55 5.14 -4.01 4.91
N CYS A 56 5.35 -5.20 4.34
CA CYS A 56 4.37 -5.88 3.52
C CYS A 56 3.06 -6.13 4.28
N TYR A 57 3.15 -6.58 5.53
CA TYR A 57 1.98 -6.81 6.39
C TYR A 57 1.21 -5.51 6.67
N GLY A 58 1.91 -4.45 7.09
CA GLY A 58 1.29 -3.16 7.39
C GLY A 58 0.66 -2.50 6.16
N MET A 59 1.32 -2.61 5.00
CA MET A 59 0.81 -2.06 3.74
C MET A 59 -0.41 -2.83 3.24
N ALA A 60 -0.36 -4.16 3.23
CA ALA A 60 -1.51 -4.99 2.83
C ALA A 60 -2.73 -4.72 3.72
N GLY A 61 -2.52 -4.63 5.04
CA GLY A 61 -3.59 -4.30 5.99
C GLY A 61 -4.20 -2.93 5.72
N PHE A 62 -3.37 -1.92 5.44
CA PHE A 62 -3.88 -0.59 5.10
C PHE A 62 -4.64 -0.57 3.77
N LEU A 63 -4.15 -1.23 2.73
CA LEU A 63 -4.85 -1.31 1.44
C LEU A 63 -6.24 -1.96 1.59
N MET A 64 -6.37 -3.00 2.41
CA MET A 64 -7.67 -3.60 2.69
C MET A 64 -8.60 -2.70 3.50
N GLU A 65 -8.08 -1.80 4.37
CA GLU A 65 -8.89 -0.74 5.00
C GLU A 65 -9.47 0.23 3.96
N LEU A 66 -8.77 0.45 2.85
CA LEU A 66 -9.19 1.30 1.73
C LEU A 66 -10.13 0.60 0.73
N GLY A 67 -10.40 -0.70 0.94
CA GLY A 67 -11.15 -1.52 -0.01
C GLY A 67 -10.36 -1.92 -1.27
N ALA A 68 -9.03 -1.88 -1.22
CA ALA A 68 -8.15 -2.38 -2.28
C ALA A 68 -7.71 -3.83 -2.01
N GLU A 69 -7.28 -4.51 -3.08
CA GLU A 69 -6.87 -5.92 -3.06
C GLU A 69 -5.33 -6.04 -3.17
N PRO A 70 -4.59 -6.38 -2.10
CA PRO A 70 -3.16 -6.66 -2.16
C PRO A 70 -2.88 -8.07 -2.72
N VAL A 71 -3.20 -8.28 -4.00
CA VAL A 71 -3.21 -9.58 -4.69
C VAL A 71 -1.89 -10.34 -4.55
N HIS A 72 -0.75 -9.67 -4.79
CA HIS A 72 0.58 -10.30 -4.71
C HIS A 72 1.43 -9.70 -3.61
N VAL A 73 1.59 -10.37 -2.47
CA VAL A 73 2.44 -9.88 -1.37
C VAL A 73 3.69 -10.74 -1.20
N LEU A 74 4.85 -10.19 -1.49
CA LEU A 74 6.11 -10.91 -1.54
C LEU A 74 7.13 -10.36 -0.54
N ALA A 75 7.78 -11.24 0.20
CA ALA A 75 8.95 -10.88 1.01
C ALA A 75 10.04 -11.94 0.83
N THR A 76 11.17 -11.54 0.24
CA THR A 76 12.31 -12.44 0.00
C THR A 76 12.89 -12.97 1.30
N ASN A 77 12.88 -12.17 2.35
CA ASN A 77 13.27 -12.52 3.72
C ASN A 77 12.08 -12.94 4.60
N GLY A 78 10.91 -13.19 4.01
CA GLY A 78 9.74 -13.72 4.70
C GLY A 78 9.88 -15.22 5.01
N GLY A 79 9.51 -15.62 6.23
CA GLY A 79 9.48 -17.03 6.66
C GLY A 79 8.06 -17.56 6.87
N LYS A 80 7.94 -18.86 7.19
CA LYS A 80 6.64 -19.54 7.40
C LYS A 80 5.75 -18.88 8.46
N ALA A 81 6.35 -18.35 9.53
CA ALA A 81 5.57 -17.64 10.57
C ALA A 81 4.94 -16.34 10.05
N TRP A 82 5.60 -15.65 9.12
CA TRP A 82 5.04 -14.47 8.47
C TRP A 82 3.96 -14.84 7.45
N GLU A 83 4.16 -15.91 6.69
CA GLU A 83 3.16 -16.45 5.76
C GLU A 83 1.82 -16.74 6.46
N ILE A 84 1.85 -17.41 7.61
CA ILE A 84 0.65 -17.69 8.42
C ILE A 84 -0.03 -16.38 8.86
N LYS A 85 0.75 -15.38 9.30
CA LYS A 85 0.21 -14.07 9.69
C LYS A 85 -0.45 -13.35 8.51
N MET A 86 0.19 -13.36 7.35
CA MET A 86 -0.34 -12.75 6.14
C MET A 86 -1.65 -13.41 5.70
N GLN A 87 -1.72 -14.74 5.74
CA GLN A 87 -2.96 -15.44 5.40
C GLN A 87 -4.09 -15.08 6.37
N ALA A 88 -3.82 -15.06 7.67
CA ALA A 88 -4.81 -14.62 8.66
C ALA A 88 -5.25 -13.15 8.47
N LEU A 89 -4.35 -12.29 8.01
CA LEU A 89 -4.68 -10.92 7.63
C LEU A 89 -5.63 -10.90 6.42
N PHE A 90 -5.34 -11.66 5.36
CA PHE A 90 -6.22 -11.75 4.19
C PHE A 90 -7.60 -12.31 4.53
N ASP A 91 -7.67 -13.34 5.36
CA ASP A 91 -8.93 -13.96 5.79
C ASP A 91 -9.82 -13.02 6.62
N SER A 92 -9.25 -11.93 7.16
CA SER A 92 -9.98 -10.95 7.98
C SER A 92 -10.84 -9.97 7.17
N SER A 93 -10.71 -9.94 5.84
CA SER A 93 -11.39 -8.96 4.98
C SER A 93 -11.86 -9.60 3.67
N PRO A 94 -13.02 -9.21 3.11
CA PRO A 94 -13.44 -9.66 1.79
C PRO A 94 -12.45 -9.26 0.69
N PHE A 95 -11.72 -8.16 0.87
CA PHE A 95 -10.69 -7.70 -0.06
C PHE A 95 -9.40 -8.54 -0.02
N GLY A 96 -9.28 -9.46 0.94
CA GLY A 96 -8.18 -10.44 1.00
C GLY A 96 -8.46 -11.74 0.23
N LYS A 97 -9.67 -11.95 -0.30
CA LYS A 97 -10.13 -13.24 -0.86
C LYS A 97 -9.22 -13.81 -1.95
N ASN A 98 -8.68 -12.95 -2.81
CA ASN A 98 -7.82 -13.35 -3.94
C ASN A 98 -6.35 -12.98 -3.70
N CYS A 99 -5.95 -12.76 -2.44
CA CYS A 99 -4.61 -12.35 -2.10
C CYS A 99 -3.71 -13.55 -1.78
N HIS A 100 -2.46 -13.46 -2.22
CA HIS A 100 -1.47 -14.51 -2.07
C HIS A 100 -0.20 -13.96 -1.44
N VAL A 101 0.36 -14.74 -0.51
CA VAL A 101 1.63 -14.43 0.15
C VAL A 101 2.75 -15.30 -0.43
N TYR A 102 3.89 -14.68 -0.71
CA TYR A 102 5.04 -15.31 -1.37
C TYR A 102 6.32 -15.16 -0.53
N PRO A 103 6.55 -16.03 0.47
CA PRO A 103 7.78 -16.03 1.26
C PRO A 103 8.95 -16.61 0.46
N GLY A 104 10.13 -16.03 0.66
CA GLY A 104 11.38 -16.55 0.08
C GLY A 104 11.48 -16.44 -1.44
N LYS A 105 10.63 -15.62 -2.08
CA LYS A 105 10.63 -15.36 -3.53
C LYS A 105 11.33 -14.04 -3.82
N ASP A 106 11.78 -13.86 -5.05
CA ASP A 106 12.48 -12.67 -5.50
C ASP A 106 11.65 -11.86 -6.52
N LEU A 107 12.24 -10.77 -7.02
CA LEU A 107 11.58 -9.91 -8.00
C LEU A 107 11.44 -10.55 -9.40
N TRP A 108 12.20 -11.59 -9.71
CA TRP A 108 12.00 -12.34 -10.95
C TRP A 108 10.70 -13.16 -10.89
N HIS A 109 10.40 -13.73 -9.72
CA HIS A 109 9.09 -14.34 -9.49
C HIS A 109 7.97 -13.30 -9.55
N MET A 110 8.15 -12.12 -8.92
CA MET A 110 7.18 -11.02 -9.03
C MET A 110 6.92 -10.63 -10.48
N ARG A 111 7.97 -10.56 -11.32
CA ARG A 111 7.84 -10.27 -12.75
C ARG A 111 6.91 -11.25 -13.47
N SER A 112 6.99 -12.54 -13.15
CA SER A 112 6.09 -13.55 -13.72
C SER A 112 4.66 -13.33 -13.26
N LEU A 113 4.44 -13.12 -11.95
CA LEU A 113 3.12 -12.85 -11.38
C LEU A 113 2.44 -11.66 -12.06
N LEU A 114 3.17 -10.54 -12.21
CA LEU A 114 2.68 -9.33 -12.85
C LEU A 114 2.31 -9.50 -14.34
N ASN A 115 2.87 -10.50 -15.02
CA ASN A 115 2.50 -10.83 -16.41
C ASN A 115 1.32 -11.78 -16.50
N THR A 116 1.22 -12.76 -15.60
CA THR A 116 0.17 -13.80 -15.64
C THR A 116 -1.11 -13.37 -14.94
N GLU A 117 -0.98 -12.56 -13.89
CA GLU A 117 -2.09 -11.98 -13.13
C GLU A 117 -1.79 -10.50 -12.86
N PRO A 118 -2.05 -9.64 -13.87
CA PRO A 118 -1.77 -8.21 -13.78
C PRO A 118 -2.53 -7.53 -12.64
N VAL A 119 -1.88 -6.52 -12.07
CA VAL A 119 -2.43 -5.64 -11.03
C VAL A 119 -2.31 -4.19 -11.49
N ASP A 120 -3.05 -3.28 -10.85
CA ASP A 120 -3.07 -1.87 -11.22
C ASP A 120 -1.77 -1.16 -10.82
N PHE A 121 -1.19 -1.48 -9.66
CA PHE A 121 0.01 -0.82 -9.14
C PHE A 121 0.94 -1.78 -8.41
N LEU A 122 2.23 -1.45 -8.44
CA LEU A 122 3.28 -2.12 -7.68
C LEU A 122 3.78 -1.21 -6.57
N ILE A 123 3.79 -1.66 -5.32
CA ILE A 123 4.40 -0.96 -4.18
C ILE A 123 5.71 -1.67 -3.81
N GLY A 124 6.79 -0.91 -3.76
CA GLY A 124 8.08 -1.43 -3.32
C GLY A 124 9.20 -0.39 -3.39
N ASN A 125 10.38 -0.85 -3.76
CA ASN A 125 11.62 -0.06 -3.73
C ASN A 125 12.13 0.26 -5.16
N THR A 126 13.29 0.92 -5.29
CA THR A 126 13.83 1.35 -6.60
C THR A 126 14.01 0.20 -7.59
N TYR A 127 14.25 -1.04 -7.15
CA TYR A 127 14.41 -2.18 -8.06
C TYR A 127 13.13 -2.51 -8.85
N GLY A 128 11.95 -2.14 -8.32
CA GLY A 128 10.67 -2.36 -8.96
C GLY A 128 10.50 -1.58 -10.28
N LYS A 129 11.35 -0.58 -10.55
CA LYS A 129 11.31 0.16 -11.82
C LYS A 129 11.58 -0.74 -13.02
N TYR A 130 12.32 -1.84 -12.82
CA TYR A 130 12.55 -2.83 -13.87
C TYR A 130 11.29 -3.65 -14.13
N LEU A 131 10.49 -3.93 -13.08
CA LEU A 131 9.19 -4.57 -13.23
C LEU A 131 8.21 -3.63 -13.94
N GLU A 132 8.15 -2.36 -13.54
CA GLU A 132 7.35 -1.35 -14.25
C GLU A 132 7.70 -1.28 -15.75
N ARG A 133 8.99 -1.27 -16.10
CA ARG A 133 9.43 -1.32 -17.50
C ARG A 133 8.99 -2.61 -18.20
N ASP A 134 9.13 -3.75 -17.54
CA ASP A 134 8.97 -5.07 -18.16
C ASP A 134 7.50 -5.51 -18.26
N THR A 135 6.62 -5.02 -17.38
CA THR A 135 5.23 -5.46 -17.28
C THR A 135 4.22 -4.33 -17.48
N GLY A 136 4.68 -3.08 -17.52
CA GLY A 136 3.82 -1.90 -17.59
C GLY A 136 3.12 -1.56 -16.29
N THR A 137 3.39 -2.28 -15.18
CA THR A 137 2.75 -2.05 -13.87
C THR A 137 3.40 -0.85 -13.16
N PRO A 138 2.71 0.28 -12.98
CA PRO A 138 3.29 1.49 -12.42
C PRO A 138 3.78 1.32 -10.97
N LEU A 139 5.00 1.80 -10.68
CA LEU A 139 5.63 1.67 -9.36
C LEU A 139 5.35 2.86 -8.44
N ILE A 140 4.86 2.57 -7.24
CA ILE A 140 4.80 3.46 -6.07
C ILE A 140 5.96 3.10 -5.14
N ARG A 141 6.82 4.08 -4.83
CA ARG A 141 8.06 3.86 -4.05
C ARG A 141 7.82 4.04 -2.56
N ILE A 142 7.51 2.95 -1.87
CA ILE A 142 7.39 2.89 -0.41
C ILE A 142 8.17 1.66 0.07
N GLY A 143 9.24 1.89 0.83
CA GLY A 143 10.14 0.85 1.31
C GLY A 143 11.60 1.26 1.16
N PHE A 144 12.49 0.28 1.16
CA PHE A 144 13.93 0.50 1.04
C PHE A 144 14.55 -0.47 0.03
N PRO A 145 15.54 -0.03 -0.78
CA PRO A 145 16.03 1.34 -0.92
C PRO A 145 15.23 2.18 -1.93
N VAL A 146 15.15 3.49 -1.70
CA VAL A 146 14.69 4.48 -2.69
C VAL A 146 15.88 5.32 -3.12
N PHE A 147 16.58 4.90 -4.18
CA PHE A 147 17.76 5.57 -4.72
C PHE A 147 17.42 6.61 -5.79
N ASP A 148 16.33 6.39 -6.53
CA ASP A 148 15.98 7.21 -7.70
C ASP A 148 14.91 8.27 -7.43
N ARG A 149 14.66 8.58 -6.15
CA ARG A 149 13.90 9.75 -5.68
C ARG A 149 14.59 10.34 -4.46
N HIS A 150 14.54 11.66 -4.33
CA HIS A 150 15.24 12.35 -3.26
C HIS A 150 14.31 12.64 -2.09
N HIS A 151 14.82 12.48 -0.86
CA HIS A 151 14.20 12.96 0.38
C HIS A 151 12.88 12.30 0.84
N HIS A 152 12.38 11.25 0.16
CA HIS A 152 11.19 10.51 0.61
C HIS A 152 11.32 9.98 2.05
N HIS A 153 12.54 9.58 2.46
CA HIS A 153 12.83 9.10 3.81
C HIS A 153 12.61 10.15 4.92
N ARG A 154 12.39 11.44 4.58
CA ARG A 154 12.15 12.51 5.56
C ARG A 154 10.68 12.62 5.96
N TYR A 155 9.79 11.93 5.25
CA TYR A 155 8.36 11.95 5.51
C TYR A 155 7.95 10.63 6.17
N PRO A 156 7.11 10.68 7.21
CA PRO A 156 6.69 9.48 7.90
C PRO A 156 5.77 8.64 7.03
N VAL A 157 5.82 7.32 7.24
CA VAL A 157 4.86 6.33 6.74
C VAL A 157 4.10 5.63 7.88
N TRP A 158 4.43 5.96 9.14
CA TRP A 158 3.79 5.41 10.34
C TRP A 158 2.86 6.43 10.99
N GLY A 159 1.97 5.95 11.86
CA GLY A 159 0.97 6.76 12.55
C GLY A 159 -0.09 7.32 11.60
N TYR A 160 -0.98 8.17 12.12
CA TYR A 160 -2.04 8.77 11.31
C TYR A 160 -1.47 9.67 10.22
N GLN A 161 -0.51 10.54 10.56
CA GLN A 161 0.16 11.42 9.60
C GLN A 161 0.89 10.65 8.49
N GLY A 162 1.62 9.58 8.83
CA GLY A 162 2.32 8.79 7.81
C GLY A 162 1.39 7.95 6.97
N THR A 163 0.26 7.51 7.55
CA THR A 163 -0.80 6.86 6.78
C THR A 163 -1.45 7.84 5.80
N LEU A 164 -1.66 9.10 6.20
CA LEU A 164 -2.15 10.16 5.30
C LEU A 164 -1.16 10.43 4.15
N ASN A 165 0.14 10.53 4.43
CA ASN A 165 1.15 10.67 3.37
C ASN A 165 1.09 9.50 2.39
N THR A 166 0.96 8.28 2.90
CA THR A 166 0.87 7.05 2.09
C THR A 166 -0.39 7.05 1.22
N LEU A 167 -1.54 7.45 1.79
CA LEU A 167 -2.79 7.61 1.05
C LEU A 167 -2.62 8.57 -0.12
N VAL A 168 -2.07 9.75 0.13
CA VAL A 168 -1.84 10.78 -0.89
C VAL A 168 -0.90 10.27 -1.98
N TRP A 169 0.22 9.63 -1.65
CA TRP A 169 1.14 9.09 -2.67
C TRP A 169 0.52 7.99 -3.54
N ILE A 170 -0.40 7.20 -2.99
CA ILE A 170 -1.16 6.21 -3.76
C ILE A 170 -2.15 6.92 -4.70
N LEU A 171 -2.88 7.91 -4.19
CA LEU A 171 -3.86 8.67 -4.96
C LEU A 171 -3.21 9.48 -6.09
N ASP A 172 -2.14 10.21 -5.81
CA ASP A 172 -1.38 10.98 -6.81
C ASP A 172 -0.97 10.05 -7.96
N LYS A 173 -0.47 8.85 -7.64
CA LYS A 173 -0.10 7.88 -8.67
C LYS A 173 -1.29 7.33 -9.45
N ILE A 174 -2.46 7.18 -8.81
CA ILE A 174 -3.70 6.80 -9.49
C ILE A 174 -4.12 7.90 -10.48
N PHE A 175 -4.14 9.15 -10.04
CA PHE A 175 -4.54 10.28 -10.88
C PHE A 175 -3.54 10.52 -12.02
N ASP A 176 -2.23 10.45 -11.77
CA ASP A 176 -1.20 10.52 -12.81
C ASP A 176 -1.43 9.50 -13.94
N GLU A 177 -1.77 8.25 -13.60
CA GLU A 177 -2.05 7.22 -14.60
C GLU A 177 -3.42 7.40 -15.26
N MET A 178 -4.43 7.94 -14.56
CA MET A 178 -5.72 8.31 -15.17
C MET A 178 -5.52 9.38 -16.24
N ASP A 179 -4.89 10.50 -15.90
CA ASP A 179 -4.61 11.61 -16.82
C ASP A 179 -3.77 11.15 -18.01
N LYS A 180 -2.72 10.36 -17.76
CA LYS A 180 -1.86 9.80 -18.82
C LYS A 180 -2.65 8.94 -19.81
N ASN A 181 -3.68 8.22 -19.36
CA ASN A 181 -4.51 7.40 -20.22
C ASN A 181 -5.55 8.24 -21.01
N THR A 182 -5.85 9.46 -20.56
CA THR A 182 -6.87 10.33 -21.15
C THR A 182 -6.31 11.60 -21.82
N ILE A 183 -4.98 11.79 -21.88
CA ILE A 183 -4.36 13.04 -22.37
C ILE A 183 -4.42 13.29 -23.89
N ILE A 184 -4.91 12.36 -24.72
CA ILE A 184 -4.80 12.50 -26.19
C ILE A 184 -5.98 13.34 -26.72
N PRO A 185 -5.73 14.53 -27.31
CA PRO A 185 -6.79 15.41 -27.79
C PRO A 185 -7.67 14.74 -28.85
N ALA A 186 -8.99 14.96 -28.74
CA ALA A 186 -10.02 14.39 -29.60
C ALA A 186 -9.99 12.86 -29.71
N LYS A 187 -9.37 12.15 -28.75
CA LYS A 187 -9.30 10.68 -28.76
C LYS A 187 -9.59 10.07 -27.41
N THR A 188 -8.92 10.52 -26.35
CA THR A 188 -9.14 10.01 -25.00
C THR A 188 -9.47 11.11 -23.99
N ASP A 189 -9.42 12.37 -24.42
CA ASP A 189 -9.63 13.58 -23.61
C ASP A 189 -11.09 13.89 -23.24
N TYR A 190 -12.05 13.10 -23.72
CA TYR A 190 -13.42 13.15 -23.21
C TYR A 190 -13.53 12.72 -21.73
N SER A 191 -12.47 12.14 -21.17
CA SER A 191 -12.34 11.80 -19.75
C SER A 191 -11.03 12.33 -19.14
N PHE A 192 -10.45 13.38 -19.73
CA PHE A 192 -9.33 14.11 -19.12
C PHE A 192 -9.82 14.94 -17.94
#